data_AF-A0A7Y2DUR0-F1
#
_entry.id   AF-A0A7Y2DUR0-F1
#
_cell.length_a   1.000
_cell.length_b   1.000
_cell.length_c   1.000
_cell.angle_alpha   90.00
_cell.angle_beta   90.00
_cell.angle_gamma   90.00
#
_symmetry.space_group_name_H-M   'P 1'
#
loop_
_entity.id
_entity.type
_entity.pdbx_description
1 polymer ?
#
loop_
_entity_poly.entity_id
_entity_poly.type
_entity_poly.pdbx_seq_one_letter_code
_entity_poly.pdbx_strand_id
1 'polypeptide(L)' 'ILKKALRLLTDEFRGTSAKLVNIVHDEIIVEANEAEAESAAEKLERAMVRAAEEFVKKVPIKVDVKISGEWAK' A
#
# COMPACT_ATOMS: atom_id res chain seq x y z
N ILE A 1 -12.56 -1.08 -2.28
CA ILE A 1 -11.37 -1.23 -1.42
C ILE A 1 -10.14 -0.61 -2.07
N LEU A 2 -9.53 -1.20 -3.11
CA LEU A 2 -8.26 -0.70 -3.71
C LEU A 2 -8.30 0.78 -4.13
N LYS A 3 -9.31 1.22 -4.89
CA LYS A 3 -9.43 2.64 -5.27
C LYS A 3 -9.44 3.59 -4.06
N LYS A 4 -10.00 3.16 -2.93
CA LYS A 4 -9.98 3.93 -1.68
C LYS A 4 -8.60 3.91 -1.04
N ALA A 5 -7.90 2.76 -1.05
CA ALA A 5 -6.52 2.66 -0.59
C ALA A 5 -5.59 3.60 -1.39
N LEU A 6 -5.72 3.64 -2.72
CA LEU A 6 -4.95 4.57 -3.58
C LEU A 6 -5.19 6.04 -3.21
N ARG A 7 -6.45 6.41 -2.94
CA ARG A 7 -6.79 7.76 -2.50
C ARG A 7 -6.11 8.11 -1.18
N LEU A 8 -6.06 7.19 -0.22
CA LEU A 8 -5.36 7.39 1.06
C LEU A 8 -3.85 7.52 0.85
N LEU A 9 -3.26 6.62 0.05
CA LEU A 9 -1.82 6.61 -0.27
C LEU A 9 -1.35 7.89 -0.95
N THR A 10 -2.21 8.51 -1.75
CA THR A 10 -1.89 9.79 -2.42
C THR A 10 -1.57 10.91 -1.42
N ASP A 11 -2.24 10.93 -0.26
CA ASP A 11 -1.94 11.91 0.79
C ASP A 11 -0.75 11.47 1.65
N GLU A 12 -0.67 10.18 1.99
CA GLU A 12 0.40 9.60 2.84
C GLU A 12 1.80 9.67 2.19
N PHE A 13 1.88 9.64 0.86
CA PHE A 13 3.12 9.73 0.09
C PHE A 13 3.45 11.15 -0.36
N ARG A 14 2.64 12.15 0.01
CA ARG A 14 2.96 13.54 -0.30
C ARG A 14 4.22 13.95 0.46
N GLY A 15 5.23 14.40 -0.28
CA GLY A 15 6.51 14.81 0.29
C GLY A 15 7.48 13.66 0.59
N THR A 16 7.16 12.43 0.21
CA THR A 16 8.08 11.28 0.27
C THR A 16 8.59 10.89 -1.11
N SER A 17 9.59 10.01 -1.16
CA SER A 17 10.07 9.40 -2.40
C SER A 17 9.09 8.38 -2.99
N ALA A 18 8.24 7.77 -2.15
CA ALA A 18 7.30 6.73 -2.56
C ALA A 18 6.38 7.16 -3.73
N LYS A 19 6.22 6.26 -4.71
CA LYS A 19 5.36 6.41 -5.89
C LYS A 19 4.56 5.13 -6.13
N LEU A 20 3.28 5.31 -6.48
CA LEU A 20 2.44 4.21 -6.98
C LEU A 20 2.89 3.88 -8.40
N VAL A 21 3.30 2.63 -8.64
CA VAL A 21 3.83 2.20 -9.95
C VAL A 21 2.85 1.31 -10.69
N ASN A 22 2.17 0.40 -10.00
CA ASN A 22 1.24 -0.52 -10.64
C ASN A 22 0.18 -1.06 -9.67
N ILE A 23 -0.88 -1.62 -10.23
CA ILE A 23 -1.93 -2.33 -9.49
C ILE A 23 -2.34 -3.53 -10.31
N VAL A 24 -2.20 -4.73 -9.74
CA VAL A 24 -2.56 -5.97 -10.41
C VAL A 24 -3.41 -6.81 -9.46
N HIS A 25 -4.64 -7.09 -9.87
CA HIS A 25 -5.64 -7.73 -9.01
C HIS A 25 -5.83 -6.98 -7.69
N ASP A 26 -5.42 -7.57 -6.57
CA ASP A 26 -5.44 -7.04 -5.20
C ASP A 26 -4.08 -6.53 -4.71
N GLU A 27 -3.05 -6.59 -5.55
CA GLU A 27 -1.70 -6.11 -5.25
C GLU A 27 -1.52 -4.65 -5.69
N ILE A 28 -0.87 -3.87 -4.83
CA ILE A 28 -0.43 -2.49 -5.12
C ILE A 28 1.10 -2.47 -5.08
N ILE A 29 1.72 -1.98 -6.15
CA ILE A 29 3.17 -1.84 -6.24
C ILE A 29 3.56 -0.39 -5.97
N VAL A 30 4.46 -0.22 -5.01
CA VAL A 30 5.03 1.06 -4.62
C VAL A 30 6.54 1.00 -4.79
N GLU A 31 7.12 2.00 -5.44
CA GLU A 31 8.57 2.20 -5.52
C GLU A 31 8.95 3.37 -4.62
N ALA A 32 10.02 3.22 -3.84
CA ALA A 32 10.52 4.24 -2.93
C ALA A 32 12.05 4.14 -2.81
N ASN A 33 12.70 5.20 -2.33
CA ASN A 33 14.09 5.12 -1.93
C ASN A 33 14.27 4.07 -0.83
N GLU A 34 15.39 3.35 -0.83
CA GLU A 34 15.67 2.29 0.15
C GLU A 34 15.57 2.77 1.60
N ALA A 35 16.04 4.00 1.88
CA ALA A 35 15.94 4.62 3.20
C ALA A 35 14.49 4.88 3.67
N GLU A 36 13.51 4.89 2.77
CA GLU A 36 12.08 5.09 3.07
C GLU A 36 11.24 3.82 2.87
N ALA A 37 11.85 2.70 2.47
CA ALA A 37 11.14 1.48 2.07
C ALA A 37 10.25 0.91 3.19
N GLU A 38 10.76 0.82 4.41
CA GLU A 38 10.00 0.37 5.59
C GLU A 38 8.81 1.30 5.88
N SER A 39 9.03 2.63 5.87
CA SER A 39 7.96 3.59 6.09
C SER A 39 6.88 3.53 5.01
N ALA A 40 7.29 3.32 3.75
CA ALA A 40 6.39 3.16 2.62
C ALA A 40 5.56 1.86 2.75
N ALA A 41 6.19 0.76 3.16
CA ALA A 41 5.55 -0.53 3.39
C ALA A 41 4.47 -0.42 4.49
N GLU A 42 4.80 0.18 5.63
CA GLU A 42 3.83 0.38 6.70
C GLU A 42 2.65 1.28 6.29
N LYS A 43 2.91 2.36 5.55
CA LYS A 43 1.86 3.25 5.04
C LYS A 43 0.96 2.53 4.05
N LEU A 44 1.53 1.70 3.18
CA LEU A 44 0.79 0.85 2.24
C LEU A 44 -0.15 -0.11 2.98
N GLU A 45 0.39 -0.88 3.93
CA GLU A 45 -0.40 -1.82 4.73
C GLU A 45 -1.56 -1.12 5.43
N ARG A 46 -1.26 -0.05 6.18
CA ARG A 46 -2.27 0.71 6.93
C ARG A 46 -3.35 1.29 6.03
N ALA A 47 -2.99 1.83 4.87
CA ALA A 47 -3.96 2.40 3.94
C ALA A 47 -4.88 1.33 3.34
N MET A 48 -4.33 0.16 3.00
CA MET A 48 -5.11 -0.96 2.47
C MET A 48 -6.05 -1.55 3.54
N VAL A 49 -5.57 -1.75 4.76
CA VAL A 49 -6.40 -2.21 5.89
C VAL A 49 -7.54 -1.23 6.17
N ARG A 50 -7.24 0.06 6.36
CA ARG A 50 -8.27 1.09 6.60
C ARG A 50 -9.30 1.16 5.49
N ALA A 51 -8.83 1.11 4.24
CA ALA A 51 -9.72 1.13 3.08
C ALA A 51 -10.61 -0.11 3.00
N ALA A 52 -10.18 -1.27 3.50
CA ALA A 52 -10.96 -2.49 3.49
C ALA A 52 -11.96 -2.53 4.65
N GLU A 53 -11.54 -2.14 5.86
CA GLU A 53 -12.39 -2.05 7.06
C GLU A 53 -13.57 -1.08 6.87
N GLU A 54 -13.45 -0.10 5.97
CA GLU A 54 -14.56 0.78 5.61
C GLU A 54 -15.75 0.01 5.00
N PHE A 55 -15.49 -1.05 4.23
CA PHE A 55 -16.51 -1.85 3.53
C PHE A 55 -16.78 -3.20 4.19
N VAL A 56 -15.76 -3.81 4.80
CA VAL A 56 -15.83 -5.14 5.42
C VAL A 56 -15.86 -4.98 6.94
N LYS A 57 -17.04 -5.24 7.53
CA LYS A 57 -17.28 -4.98 8.97
C LYS A 57 -17.25 -6.22 9.85
N LYS A 58 -17.38 -7.40 9.26
CA LYS A 58 -17.59 -8.67 9.99
C LYS A 58 -16.40 -9.61 9.96
N VAL A 59 -15.39 -9.31 9.15
CA VAL A 59 -14.22 -10.17 8.92
C VAL A 59 -12.97 -9.32 9.14
N PRO A 60 -12.01 -9.76 9.98
CA PRO A 60 -10.73 -9.07 10.14
C PRO A 60 -9.99 -8.97 8.82
N ILE A 61 -9.40 -7.80 8.55
CA ILE A 61 -8.59 -7.58 7.36
C ILE A 61 -7.11 -7.80 7.70
N LYS A 62 -6.42 -8.51 6.81
CA LYS A 62 -4.96 -8.66 6.82
C LYS A 62 -4.42 -8.27 5.46
N VAL A 63 -3.31 -7.55 5.43
CA VAL A 63 -2.59 -7.19 4.21
C VAL A 63 -1.16 -7.68 4.37
N ASP A 64 -0.65 -8.43 3.40
CA ASP A 64 0.72 -8.89 3.39
C ASP A 64 1.58 -7.92 2.55
N VAL A 65 2.69 -7.46 3.11
CA VAL A 65 3.61 -6.53 2.44
C VAL A 65 5.01 -7.12 2.38
N LYS A 66 5.67 -6.96 1.23
CA LYS A 66 7.03 -7.42 0.97
C LYS A 66 7.85 -6.29 0.34
N ILE A 67 9.03 -6.04 0.89
CA ILE A 67 10.02 -5.14 0.30
C ILE A 67 10.98 -6.00 -0.54
N SER A 68 11.23 -5.59 -1.78
CA SER A 68 12.15 -6.30 -2.67
C SER A 68 12.70 -5.33 -3.74
N GLY A 69 13.89 -5.64 -4.26
CA GLY A 69 14.49 -4.91 -5.38
C GLY A 69 13.91 -5.30 -6.75
N GLU A 70 13.07 -6.33 -6.81
CA GLU A 70 12.43 -6.81 -8.03
C GLU A 70 11.00 -7.29 -7.77
N TRP A 71 10.17 -7.23 -8.80
CA TRP A 71 8.84 -7.84 -8.76
C TRP A 71 8.93 -9.27 -9.29
N ALA A 72 8.99 -10.22 -8.37
CA ALA A 72 9.01 -11.66 -8.66
C ALA A 72 7.75 -12.33 -8.07
N LYS A 73 7.28 -13.37 -8.77
CA LYS A 73 6.13 -14.18 -8.37
C LYS A 73 6.47 -15.19 -7.28
#